data_AF-A0A532EJ31-F1
#
_entry.id   AF-A0A532EJ31-F1
#
_cell.length_a   1.000
_cell.length_b   1.000
_cell.length_c   1.000
_cell.angle_alpha   90.00
_cell.angle_beta   90.00
_cell.angle_gamma   90.00
#
_symmetry.space_group_name_H-M   'P 1'
#
loop_
_entity.id
_entity.type
_entity.pdbx_description
1 polymer ?
#
loop_
_entity_poly.entity_id
_entity_poly.type
_entity_poly.pdbx_seq_one_letter_code
_entity_poly.pdbx_strand_id
1 'polypeptide(L)'
;MTYRGETPDTRASSYGYGFNVGVNANGRTTVGHSGAFLLGAGTTFQVLPSADVGIVVLTNGSPVGAAEAVAASFMDIVQYGQVTRDWYPYIKPRFMGYYKPVGDLAGKDKPTNPAKARSPSFYAGEYTSNYFDTANVLADGEKLVLELGPKPMRFTLEHWDGDTYALTPRGENAPIGSLSSVTFVGSPGSIHARVMTVDYLNENGLGHFQR
;
A
#
# COMPACT_ATOMS: atom_id res chain seq x y z
N MET A 1 13.53 13.76 5.51
CA MET A 1 13.63 12.72 6.57
C MET A 1 15.07 12.23 6.57
N THR A 2 15.79 12.26 7.71
CA THR A 2 17.18 11.79 7.78
C THR A 2 17.20 10.43 8.46
N TYR A 3 17.71 9.41 7.78
CA TYR A 3 17.96 8.13 8.42
C TYR A 3 19.21 8.27 9.29
N ARG A 4 19.02 8.22 10.61
CA ARG A 4 20.16 8.11 11.53
C ARG A 4 20.63 6.68 11.50
N GLY A 5 21.90 6.52 11.20
CA GLY A 5 22.59 5.25 11.28
C GLY A 5 22.39 4.55 12.63
N GLU A 6 22.23 3.22 12.63
CA GLU A 6 22.04 2.43 13.85
C GLU A 6 23.29 2.43 14.75
N THR A 7 24.46 2.70 14.16
CA THR A 7 25.76 2.76 14.83
C THR A 7 26.60 3.93 14.29
N PRO A 8 27.60 4.45 15.04
CA PRO A 8 28.41 5.59 14.61
C PRO A 8 29.17 5.41 13.28
N ASP A 9 29.42 4.18 12.87
CA ASP A 9 30.13 3.79 11.65
C ASP A 9 29.21 3.61 10.43
N THR A 10 27.89 3.70 10.60
CA THR A 10 26.96 3.63 9.46
C THR A 10 26.90 4.96 8.71
N ARG A 11 26.85 4.87 7.38
CA ARG A 11 26.77 6.04 6.50
C ARG A 11 25.38 6.66 6.55
N ALA A 12 25.34 7.99 6.62
CA ALA A 12 24.07 8.71 6.61
C ALA A 12 23.35 8.54 5.26
N SER A 13 22.02 8.45 5.34
CA SER A 13 21.13 8.67 4.21
C SER A 13 20.03 9.66 4.61
N SER A 14 19.50 10.38 3.64
CA SER A 14 18.46 11.37 3.86
C SER A 14 17.49 11.42 2.69
N TYR A 15 16.38 12.10 2.89
CA TYR A 15 15.33 12.30 1.91
C TYR A 15 15.00 13.78 1.81
N GLY A 16 15.06 14.33 0.61
CA GLY A 16 14.81 15.75 0.33
C GLY A 16 14.29 15.96 -1.09
N TYR A 17 13.33 16.88 -1.25
CA TYR A 17 12.72 17.25 -2.54
C TYR A 17 12.25 16.05 -3.39
N GLY A 18 11.79 14.97 -2.77
CA GLY A 18 11.32 13.76 -3.47
C GLY A 18 12.42 12.76 -3.84
N PHE A 19 13.63 12.90 -3.30
CA PHE A 19 14.77 12.05 -3.64
C PHE A 19 15.45 11.47 -2.40
N ASN A 20 15.88 10.22 -2.52
CA ASN A 20 16.84 9.62 -1.59
C ASN A 20 18.22 10.19 -1.88
N VAL A 21 18.96 10.55 -0.83
CA VAL A 21 20.34 11.03 -0.87
C VAL A 21 21.17 10.13 0.02
N GLY A 22 22.22 9.54 -0.53
CA GLY A 22 23.07 8.57 0.19
C GLY A 22 24.55 8.80 -0.04
N VAL A 23 25.37 8.03 0.71
CA VAL A 23 26.82 7.98 0.56
C VAL A 23 27.23 6.51 0.37
N ASN A 24 27.85 6.21 -0.77
CA ASN A 24 28.35 4.87 -1.09
C ASN A 24 29.56 4.50 -0.21
N ALA A 25 29.93 3.21 -0.22
CA ALA A 25 31.08 2.68 0.52
C ALA A 25 32.42 3.36 0.17
N ASN A 26 32.56 3.88 -1.05
CA ASN A 26 33.72 4.64 -1.51
C ASN A 26 33.65 6.15 -1.16
N GLY A 27 32.66 6.58 -0.37
CA GLY A 27 32.48 7.98 0.03
C GLY A 27 31.77 8.86 -0.99
N ARG A 28 31.44 8.35 -2.17
CA ARG A 28 30.74 9.12 -3.21
C ARG A 28 29.27 9.30 -2.85
N THR A 29 28.75 10.50 -3.07
CA THR A 29 27.33 10.79 -2.87
C THR A 29 26.50 10.23 -4.00
N THR A 30 25.27 9.82 -3.69
CA THR A 30 24.29 9.35 -4.66
C THR A 30 22.95 10.02 -4.41
N VAL A 31 22.20 10.24 -5.50
CA VAL A 31 20.82 10.72 -5.46
C VAL A 31 19.97 9.77 -6.30
N GLY A 32 18.79 9.41 -5.84
CA GLY A 32 17.93 8.52 -6.61
C GLY A 32 16.55 8.31 -6.02
N HIS A 33 15.69 7.65 -6.76
CA HIS A 33 14.38 7.25 -6.29
C HIS A 33 13.86 6.07 -7.10
N SER A 34 13.08 5.22 -6.43
CA SER A 34 12.36 4.12 -7.08
C SER A 34 10.86 4.38 -7.08
N GLY A 35 10.19 3.84 -8.08
CA GLY A 35 8.74 3.87 -8.23
C GLY A 35 8.24 2.46 -8.47
N ALA A 36 7.11 2.13 -7.88
CA ALA A 36 6.58 0.77 -7.88
C ALA A 36 5.05 0.82 -7.91
N PHE A 37 4.48 0.07 -8.85
CA PHE A 37 3.07 -0.28 -8.88
C PHE A 37 2.95 -1.78 -9.02
N LEU A 38 2.28 -2.42 -8.06
CA LEU A 38 2.11 -3.87 -8.04
C LEU A 38 1.46 -4.41 -9.33
N LEU A 39 0.60 -3.60 -9.96
CA LEU A 39 -0.06 -3.89 -11.24
C LEU A 39 0.88 -4.08 -12.44
N GLY A 40 2.17 -3.75 -12.34
CA GLY A 40 3.12 -4.06 -13.40
C GLY A 40 4.04 -2.93 -13.81
N ALA A 41 4.47 -2.08 -12.88
CA ALA A 41 5.50 -1.10 -13.18
C ALA A 41 6.54 -1.02 -12.05
N GLY A 42 7.81 -1.02 -12.48
CA GLY A 42 8.98 -0.84 -11.62
C GLY A 42 9.92 0.13 -12.31
N THR A 43 10.25 1.21 -11.62
CA THR A 43 11.10 2.27 -12.16
C THR A 43 12.16 2.64 -11.15
N THR A 44 13.33 3.02 -11.61
CA THR A 44 14.32 3.66 -10.75
C THR A 44 15.10 4.68 -11.54
N PHE A 45 15.60 5.69 -10.84
CA PHE A 45 16.69 6.49 -11.35
C PHE A 45 17.75 6.66 -10.27
N GLN A 46 18.99 6.82 -10.70
CA GLN A 46 20.13 7.04 -9.83
C GLN A 46 21.13 7.97 -10.51
N VAL A 47 21.71 8.89 -9.73
CA VAL A 47 22.70 9.87 -10.15
C VAL A 47 23.92 9.73 -9.25
N LEU A 48 25.10 9.79 -9.87
CA LEU A 48 26.41 9.81 -9.21
C LEU A 48 27.12 11.11 -9.60
N PRO A 49 26.93 12.20 -8.83
CA PRO A 49 27.35 13.54 -9.25
C PRO A 49 28.85 13.65 -9.53
N SER A 50 29.70 13.00 -8.74
CA SER A 50 31.15 13.09 -8.93
C SER A 50 31.67 12.34 -10.18
N ALA A 51 30.81 11.59 -10.88
CA ALA A 51 31.11 10.98 -12.18
C ALA A 51 30.40 11.69 -13.34
N ASP A 52 29.59 12.72 -13.06
CA ASP A 52 28.71 13.35 -14.05
C ASP A 52 27.87 12.32 -14.82
N VAL A 53 27.30 11.35 -14.10
CA VAL A 53 26.51 10.27 -14.71
C VAL A 53 25.21 10.02 -13.96
N GLY A 54 24.19 9.61 -14.71
CA GLY A 54 22.93 9.12 -14.18
C GLY A 54 22.34 8.03 -15.07
N ILE A 55 21.44 7.24 -14.49
CA ILE A 55 20.68 6.21 -15.18
C ILE A 55 19.21 6.30 -14.79
N VAL A 56 18.34 6.02 -15.75
CA VAL A 56 16.90 5.81 -15.56
C VAL A 56 16.57 4.44 -16.12
N VAL A 57 15.88 3.62 -15.34
CA VAL A 57 15.39 2.29 -15.76
C VAL A 57 13.89 2.25 -15.57
N LEU A 58 13.18 1.92 -16.63
CA LEU A 58 11.72 1.80 -16.65
C LEU A 58 11.37 0.37 -17.08
N THR A 59 10.48 -0.27 -16.34
CA THR A 59 10.01 -1.63 -16.66
C THR A 59 8.49 -1.68 -16.61
N ASN A 60 7.91 -2.48 -17.50
CA ASN A 60 6.52 -2.92 -17.47
C ASN A 60 6.35 -4.21 -16.65
N GLY A 61 7.18 -4.38 -15.60
CA GLY A 61 7.12 -5.51 -14.68
C GLY A 61 6.75 -5.04 -13.28
N SER A 62 6.05 -5.90 -12.53
CA SER A 62 5.73 -5.65 -11.12
C SER A 62 7.02 -5.46 -10.28
N PRO A 63 6.94 -4.81 -9.11
CA PRO A 63 8.12 -4.35 -8.38
C PRO A 63 8.85 -5.52 -7.71
N VAL A 64 9.76 -6.15 -8.47
CA VAL A 64 10.60 -7.27 -8.01
C VAL A 64 12.05 -6.87 -7.77
N GLY A 65 12.38 -5.58 -7.88
CA GLY A 65 13.75 -5.09 -7.75
C GLY A 65 14.59 -5.20 -9.03
N ALA A 66 13.98 -5.52 -10.18
CA ALA A 66 14.70 -5.69 -11.44
C ALA A 66 15.26 -4.37 -11.99
N ALA A 67 14.47 -3.29 -11.93
CA ALA A 67 14.92 -1.96 -12.36
C ALA A 67 16.12 -1.49 -11.52
N GLU A 68 16.05 -1.70 -10.22
CA GLU A 68 17.09 -1.38 -9.24
C GLU A 68 18.35 -2.21 -9.45
N ALA A 69 18.21 -3.50 -9.77
CA ALA A 69 19.35 -4.37 -10.06
C ALA A 69 20.10 -3.95 -11.32
N VAL A 70 19.40 -3.49 -12.36
CA VAL A 70 20.02 -2.92 -13.57
C VAL A 70 20.77 -1.64 -13.23
N ALA A 71 20.15 -0.72 -12.49
CA ALA A 71 20.79 0.53 -12.08
C ALA A 71 22.03 0.29 -11.21
N ALA A 72 21.94 -0.63 -10.24
CA ALA A 72 23.06 -0.98 -9.37
C ALA A 72 24.22 -1.63 -10.15
N SER A 73 23.92 -2.52 -11.09
CA SER A 73 24.93 -3.14 -11.97
C SER A 73 25.64 -2.09 -12.84
N PHE A 74 24.89 -1.14 -13.42
CA PHE A 74 25.46 -0.03 -14.17
C PHE A 74 26.37 0.85 -13.29
N MET A 75 25.92 1.19 -12.08
CA MET A 75 26.71 2.00 -11.16
C MET A 75 27.97 1.29 -10.66
N ASP A 76 27.96 -0.03 -10.59
CA ASP A 76 29.17 -0.81 -10.32
C ASP A 76 30.17 -0.73 -11.46
N ILE A 77 29.72 -0.85 -12.71
CA ILE A 77 30.59 -0.70 -13.88
C ILE A 77 31.22 0.70 -13.92
N VAL A 78 30.43 1.75 -13.66
CA VAL A 78 30.93 3.14 -13.61
C VAL A 78 31.97 3.34 -12.51
N GLN A 79 31.75 2.73 -11.33
CA GLN A 79 32.59 2.99 -10.15
C GLN A 79 33.81 2.07 -10.05
N TYR A 80 33.70 0.84 -10.55
CA TYR A 80 34.64 -0.25 -10.30
C TYR A 80 35.08 -0.99 -11.58
N GLY A 81 34.55 -0.61 -12.75
CA GLY A 81 34.87 -1.24 -14.05
C GLY A 81 34.22 -2.60 -14.28
N GLN A 82 33.50 -3.15 -13.30
CA GLN A 82 32.82 -4.44 -13.38
C GLN A 82 31.66 -4.51 -12.38
N VAL A 83 30.71 -5.39 -12.64
CA VAL A 83 29.64 -5.73 -11.70
C VAL A 83 30.25 -6.46 -10.49
N THR A 84 30.05 -5.95 -9.27
CA THR A 84 30.71 -6.49 -8.06
C THR A 84 29.97 -7.65 -7.41
N ARG A 85 28.70 -7.84 -7.76
CA ARG A 85 27.83 -8.93 -7.28
C ARG A 85 26.63 -9.10 -8.20
N ASP A 86 26.00 -10.26 -8.14
CA ASP A 86 24.64 -10.39 -8.68
C ASP A 86 23.66 -9.58 -7.82
N TRP A 87 23.20 -8.46 -8.36
CA TRP A 87 22.35 -7.51 -7.65
C TRP A 87 20.91 -8.01 -7.50
N TYR A 88 20.40 -8.82 -8.44
CA TYR A 88 18.98 -9.16 -8.43
C TYR A 88 18.58 -10.08 -7.24
N PRO A 89 19.30 -11.18 -6.94
CA PRO A 89 19.03 -11.99 -5.75
C PRO A 89 19.21 -11.22 -4.45
N TYR A 90 20.09 -10.21 -4.42
CA TYR A 90 20.27 -9.35 -3.25
C TYR A 90 19.09 -8.38 -3.07
N ILE A 91 18.60 -7.78 -4.15
CA ILE A 91 17.56 -6.73 -4.08
C ILE A 91 16.16 -7.34 -3.96
N LYS A 92 15.84 -8.38 -4.74
CA LYS A 92 14.48 -8.96 -4.82
C LYS A 92 13.82 -9.21 -3.46
N PRO A 93 14.48 -9.83 -2.45
CA PRO A 93 13.84 -10.07 -1.14
C PRO A 93 13.35 -8.79 -0.45
N ARG A 94 14.01 -7.64 -0.68
CA ARG A 94 13.62 -6.34 -0.10
C ARG A 94 12.33 -5.79 -0.72
N PHE A 95 12.02 -6.21 -1.95
CA PHE A 95 10.81 -5.82 -2.66
C PHE A 95 9.64 -6.76 -2.42
N MET A 96 9.88 -7.99 -1.94
CA MET A 96 8.80 -8.96 -1.71
C MET A 96 7.79 -8.53 -0.64
N GLY A 97 8.12 -7.51 0.17
CA GLY A 97 7.17 -6.86 1.07
C GLY A 97 5.94 -6.30 0.36
N TYR A 98 6.07 -5.81 -0.88
CA TYR A 98 4.95 -5.27 -1.67
C TYR A 98 3.88 -6.31 -2.03
N TYR A 99 4.21 -7.61 -1.97
CA TYR A 99 3.28 -8.70 -2.30
C TYR A 99 2.58 -9.27 -1.06
N LYS A 100 2.90 -8.78 0.14
CA LYS A 100 2.24 -9.26 1.36
C LYS A 100 0.78 -8.78 1.35
N PRO A 101 -0.21 -9.70 1.48
CA PRO A 101 -1.60 -9.32 1.67
C PRO A 101 -1.79 -8.30 2.79
N VAL A 102 -2.74 -7.37 2.61
CA VAL A 102 -3.05 -6.32 3.59
C VAL A 102 -4.52 -6.39 4.04
N GLY A 103 -4.80 -5.74 5.16
CA GLY A 103 -6.10 -5.75 5.85
C GLY A 103 -6.13 -6.75 7.01
N ASP A 104 -6.87 -6.42 8.05
CA ASP A 104 -7.05 -7.20 9.28
C ASP A 104 -7.60 -8.63 9.07
N LEU A 105 -8.36 -8.84 7.99
CA LEU A 105 -8.92 -10.15 7.62
C LEU A 105 -8.02 -10.95 6.66
N ALA A 106 -6.88 -10.40 6.22
CA ALA A 106 -6.00 -11.10 5.30
C ALA A 106 -5.46 -12.41 5.89
N GLY A 107 -5.61 -13.51 5.15
CA GLY A 107 -5.20 -14.84 5.60
C GLY A 107 -6.04 -15.42 6.75
N LYS A 108 -7.18 -14.79 7.11
CA LYS A 108 -8.13 -15.34 8.09
C LYS A 108 -9.15 -16.24 7.41
N ASP A 109 -9.51 -17.33 8.08
CA ASP A 109 -10.63 -18.17 7.68
C ASP A 109 -11.97 -17.49 8.02
N LYS A 110 -12.99 -17.70 7.17
CA LYS A 110 -14.34 -17.21 7.45
C LYS A 110 -14.89 -17.85 8.74
N PRO A 111 -15.59 -17.08 9.60
CA PRO A 111 -16.22 -17.64 10.80
C PRO A 111 -17.19 -18.78 10.46
N THR A 112 -17.12 -19.87 11.21
CA THR A 112 -17.96 -21.07 10.98
C THR A 112 -19.39 -20.90 11.48
N ASN A 113 -19.62 -20.00 12.43
CA ASN A 113 -20.94 -19.67 12.97
C ASN A 113 -21.04 -18.15 13.22
N PRO A 114 -21.16 -17.34 12.15
CA PRO A 114 -21.22 -15.90 12.29
C PRO A 114 -22.54 -15.48 12.93
N ALA A 115 -22.48 -14.47 13.80
CA ALA A 115 -23.67 -13.74 14.22
C ALA A 115 -24.39 -13.19 12.99
N LYS A 116 -25.73 -13.25 12.98
CA LYS A 116 -26.52 -12.80 11.84
C LYS A 116 -26.32 -11.31 11.59
N ALA A 117 -26.18 -10.94 10.32
CA ALA A 117 -26.34 -9.55 9.91
C ALA A 117 -27.74 -9.02 10.28
N ARG A 118 -27.82 -7.71 10.51
CA ARG A 118 -29.09 -6.98 10.55
C ARG A 118 -29.65 -6.82 9.13
N SER A 119 -30.84 -6.23 9.03
CA SER A 119 -31.41 -5.87 7.72
C SER A 119 -30.48 -4.94 6.93
N PRO A 120 -30.33 -5.10 5.61
CA PRO A 120 -29.50 -4.22 4.77
C PRO A 120 -29.77 -2.72 4.95
N SER A 121 -31.01 -2.33 5.25
CA SER A 121 -31.40 -0.93 5.50
C SER A 121 -30.80 -0.33 6.76
N PHE A 122 -30.31 -1.16 7.69
CA PHE A 122 -29.55 -0.72 8.85
C PHE A 122 -28.19 -0.11 8.43
N TYR A 123 -27.53 -0.74 7.45
CA TYR A 123 -26.21 -0.34 6.97
C TYR A 123 -26.27 0.67 5.82
N ALA A 124 -27.32 0.62 5.00
CA ALA A 124 -27.42 1.47 3.82
C ALA A 124 -27.58 2.96 4.19
N GLY A 125 -26.80 3.82 3.54
CA GLY A 125 -26.78 5.26 3.77
C GLY A 125 -25.50 5.93 3.26
N GLU A 126 -25.51 7.25 3.32
CA GLU A 126 -24.33 8.09 3.09
C GLU A 126 -23.53 8.21 4.40
N TYR A 127 -22.20 8.13 4.29
CA TYR A 127 -21.26 8.28 5.39
C TYR A 127 -20.14 9.23 4.96
N THR A 128 -19.72 10.16 5.82
CA THR A 128 -18.70 11.17 5.51
C THR A 128 -17.44 11.01 6.36
N SER A 129 -16.27 11.13 5.73
CA SER A 129 -14.95 11.24 6.38
C SER A 129 -14.32 12.59 6.04
N ASN A 130 -13.64 13.22 7.00
CA ASN A 130 -12.93 14.48 6.76
C ASN A 130 -11.78 14.35 5.74
N TYR A 131 -11.26 13.14 5.53
CA TYR A 131 -10.14 12.88 4.64
C TYR A 131 -10.59 12.23 3.32
N PHE A 132 -11.44 11.21 3.41
CA PHE A 132 -11.90 10.44 2.24
C PHE A 132 -13.20 10.97 1.62
N ASP A 133 -13.75 12.05 2.17
CA ASP A 133 -15.04 12.62 1.77
C ASP A 133 -16.17 11.58 1.93
N THR A 134 -17.11 11.56 0.99
CA THR A 134 -18.35 10.81 1.07
C THR A 134 -18.19 9.38 0.56
N ALA A 135 -18.75 8.45 1.32
CA ALA A 135 -18.90 7.04 1.01
C ALA A 135 -20.38 6.65 1.05
N ASN A 136 -20.84 5.86 0.07
CA ASN A 136 -22.23 5.41 0.02
C ASN A 136 -22.30 3.90 0.24
N VAL A 137 -23.15 3.47 1.17
CA VAL A 137 -23.49 2.06 1.34
C VAL A 137 -24.86 1.83 0.75
N LEU A 138 -24.92 1.00 -0.29
CA LEU A 138 -26.14 0.65 -1.00
C LEU A 138 -26.59 -0.76 -0.60
N ALA A 139 -27.90 -0.93 -0.41
CA ALA A 139 -28.51 -2.25 -0.33
C ALA A 139 -28.82 -2.75 -1.75
N ASP A 140 -28.27 -3.90 -2.13
CA ASP A 140 -28.53 -4.59 -3.40
C ASP A 140 -29.07 -5.99 -3.09
N GLY A 141 -30.40 -6.06 -2.92
CA GLY A 141 -31.06 -7.24 -2.36
C GLY A 141 -30.60 -7.53 -0.93
N GLU A 142 -30.02 -8.71 -0.71
CA GLU A 142 -29.43 -9.11 0.59
C GLU A 142 -27.96 -8.71 0.73
N LYS A 143 -27.36 -8.13 -0.32
CA LYS A 143 -25.94 -7.72 -0.32
C LYS A 143 -25.80 -6.23 -0.03
N LEU A 144 -24.60 -5.86 0.40
CA LEU A 144 -24.20 -4.46 0.51
C LEU A 144 -23.15 -4.14 -0.55
N VAL A 145 -23.21 -2.92 -1.09
CA VAL A 145 -22.19 -2.36 -1.97
C VAL A 145 -21.69 -1.07 -1.34
N LEU A 146 -20.39 -0.97 -1.10
CA LEU A 146 -19.72 0.26 -0.69
C LEU A 146 -19.21 0.99 -1.92
N GLU A 147 -19.56 2.26 -2.05
CA GLU A 147 -19.04 3.17 -3.07
C GLU A 147 -18.11 4.19 -2.44
N LEU A 148 -16.88 4.28 -2.96
CA LEU A 148 -15.83 5.18 -2.45
C LEU A 148 -15.27 6.08 -3.55
N GLY A 149 -14.96 7.31 -3.17
CA GLY A 149 -14.21 8.27 -3.99
C GLY A 149 -15.06 9.04 -5.02
N PRO A 150 -14.46 10.07 -5.65
CA PRO A 150 -15.16 10.99 -6.54
C PRO A 150 -15.63 10.32 -7.85
N LYS A 151 -14.98 9.22 -8.24
CA LYS A 151 -15.54 8.24 -9.17
C LYS A 151 -16.00 7.06 -8.31
N PRO A 152 -17.31 6.77 -8.20
CA PRO A 152 -17.83 5.83 -7.20
C PRO A 152 -17.32 4.42 -7.50
N MET A 153 -16.19 4.05 -6.89
CA MET A 153 -15.62 2.72 -6.99
C MET A 153 -16.48 1.79 -6.17
N ARG A 154 -17.05 0.77 -6.82
CA ARG A 154 -18.01 -0.14 -6.20
C ARG A 154 -17.31 -1.39 -5.65
N PHE A 155 -17.48 -1.64 -4.36
CA PHE A 155 -16.98 -2.80 -3.63
C PHE A 155 -18.17 -3.59 -3.09
N THR A 156 -18.40 -4.79 -3.61
CA THR A 156 -19.35 -5.72 -2.99
C THR A 156 -18.80 -6.15 -1.63
N LEU A 157 -19.61 -5.98 -0.59
CA LEU A 157 -19.27 -6.39 0.76
C LEU A 157 -19.79 -7.80 1.01
N GLU A 158 -18.93 -8.68 1.50
CA GLU A 158 -19.30 -10.04 1.91
C GLU A 158 -19.56 -10.06 3.41
N HIS A 159 -20.68 -10.63 3.87
CA HIS A 159 -20.92 -10.74 5.31
C HIS A 159 -19.83 -11.58 5.98
N TRP A 160 -19.33 -11.10 7.12
CA TRP A 160 -18.26 -11.76 7.88
C TRP A 160 -18.76 -12.24 9.23
N ASP A 161 -19.20 -11.32 10.10
CA ASP A 161 -19.73 -11.64 11.43
C ASP A 161 -20.50 -10.45 12.01
N GLY A 162 -21.78 -10.66 12.37
CA GLY A 162 -22.64 -9.62 12.93
C GLY A 162 -22.69 -8.36 12.05
N ASP A 163 -22.27 -7.23 12.61
CA ASP A 163 -22.19 -5.93 11.94
C ASP A 163 -20.84 -5.69 11.21
N THR A 164 -20.11 -6.78 10.90
CA THR A 164 -18.83 -6.77 10.15
C THR A 164 -19.00 -7.43 8.78
N TYR A 165 -18.47 -6.76 7.76
CA TYR A 165 -18.36 -7.27 6.40
C TYR A 165 -16.90 -7.28 5.96
N ALA A 166 -16.59 -8.10 4.97
CA ALA A 166 -15.29 -8.14 4.32
C ALA A 166 -15.34 -7.40 2.98
N LEU A 167 -14.28 -6.64 2.71
CA LEU A 167 -14.00 -5.94 1.48
C LEU A 167 -12.67 -6.44 0.93
N THR A 168 -12.61 -6.72 -0.37
CA THR A 168 -11.36 -6.98 -1.08
C THR A 168 -10.82 -5.66 -1.63
N PRO A 169 -9.67 -5.16 -1.15
CA PRO A 169 -9.08 -3.94 -1.68
C PRO A 169 -8.76 -4.06 -3.17
N ARG A 170 -8.88 -2.95 -3.90
CA ARG A 170 -8.53 -2.86 -5.32
C ARG A 170 -7.72 -1.59 -5.56
N GLY A 171 -6.74 -1.67 -6.44
CA GLY A 171 -5.90 -0.53 -6.81
C GLY A 171 -4.52 -0.95 -7.27
N GLU A 172 -3.70 0.05 -7.60
CA GLU A 172 -2.36 -0.16 -8.17
C GLU A 172 -1.40 -0.88 -7.23
N ASN A 173 -1.69 -0.85 -5.92
CA ASN A 173 -0.89 -1.43 -4.85
C ASN A 173 -1.75 -2.31 -3.91
N ALA A 174 -2.73 -3.04 -4.45
CA ALA A 174 -3.54 -4.00 -3.69
C ALA A 174 -3.05 -5.45 -3.94
N PRO A 175 -2.33 -6.08 -3.00
CA PRO A 175 -1.80 -7.43 -3.18
C PRO A 175 -2.90 -8.50 -3.24
N ILE A 176 -2.67 -9.55 -4.02
CA ILE A 176 -3.56 -10.71 -4.09
C ILE A 176 -3.70 -11.34 -2.70
N GLY A 177 -4.92 -11.70 -2.32
CA GLY A 177 -5.23 -12.28 -1.01
C GLY A 177 -5.46 -11.26 0.09
N SER A 178 -5.39 -9.96 -0.22
CA SER A 178 -5.78 -8.89 0.71
C SER A 178 -7.28 -8.94 1.01
N LEU A 179 -7.63 -8.75 2.28
CA LEU A 179 -9.00 -8.76 2.75
C LEU A 179 -9.08 -7.90 4.00
N SER A 180 -10.06 -7.00 4.05
CA SER A 180 -10.18 -6.02 5.12
C SER A 180 -11.61 -5.90 5.61
N SER A 181 -11.79 -5.61 6.89
CA SER A 181 -13.09 -5.43 7.49
C SER A 181 -13.70 -4.05 7.17
N VAL A 182 -15.03 -4.07 7.03
CA VAL A 182 -15.90 -2.91 7.09
C VAL A 182 -16.84 -3.14 8.26
N THR A 183 -16.67 -2.38 9.34
CA THR A 183 -17.45 -2.51 10.56
C THR A 183 -18.45 -1.38 10.69
N PHE A 184 -19.65 -1.72 11.19
CA PHE A 184 -20.73 -0.78 11.39
C PHE A 184 -21.12 -0.71 12.87
N VAL A 185 -21.32 0.50 13.38
CA VAL A 185 -21.77 0.72 14.76
C VAL A 185 -23.00 1.62 14.75
N GLY A 186 -24.07 1.15 15.40
CA GLY A 186 -25.27 1.94 15.70
C GLY A 186 -25.41 2.15 17.21
N SER A 187 -26.10 3.22 17.62
CA SER A 187 -26.48 3.42 19.02
C SER A 187 -27.53 2.40 19.46
N PRO A 188 -27.65 2.08 20.76
CA PRO A 188 -28.70 1.22 21.29
C PRO A 188 -30.09 1.68 20.83
N GLY A 189 -30.89 0.76 20.28
CA GLY A 189 -32.23 1.05 19.74
C GLY A 189 -32.26 1.74 18.37
N SER A 190 -31.11 2.07 17.78
CA SER A 190 -31.06 2.66 16.44
C SER A 190 -31.44 1.64 15.37
N ILE A 191 -32.25 2.08 14.40
CA ILE A 191 -32.57 1.32 13.17
C ILE A 191 -31.54 1.53 12.06
N HIS A 192 -30.51 2.37 12.31
CA HIS A 192 -29.43 2.66 11.37
C HIS A 192 -28.05 2.62 12.06
N ALA A 193 -27.02 2.18 11.35
CA ALA A 193 -25.63 2.40 11.72
C ALA A 193 -25.26 3.89 11.59
N ARG A 194 -24.45 4.38 12.53
CA ARG A 194 -23.99 5.78 12.62
C ARG A 194 -22.52 5.95 12.27
N VAL A 195 -21.73 4.91 12.50
CA VAL A 195 -20.31 4.90 12.17
C VAL A 195 -20.02 3.71 11.30
N MET A 196 -19.27 3.94 10.23
CA MET A 196 -18.65 2.92 9.42
C MET A 196 -17.14 3.07 9.53
N THR A 197 -16.41 1.98 9.76
CA THR A 197 -14.95 1.97 9.70
C THR A 197 -14.51 1.00 8.61
N VAL A 198 -13.71 1.50 7.66
CA VAL A 198 -13.08 0.68 6.61
C VAL A 198 -11.62 0.48 7.00
N ASP A 199 -11.27 -0.71 7.51
CA ASP A 199 -9.95 -0.98 8.09
C ASP A 199 -8.80 -0.73 7.10
N TYR A 200 -9.00 -1.06 5.82
CA TYR A 200 -8.04 -0.80 4.73
C TYR A 200 -7.67 0.69 4.59
N LEU A 201 -8.57 1.59 4.97
CA LEU A 201 -8.37 3.03 4.93
C LEU A 201 -7.98 3.60 6.31
N ASN A 202 -7.93 2.76 7.35
CA ASN A 202 -7.84 3.18 8.74
C ASN A 202 -6.46 2.98 9.38
N GLU A 203 -5.42 2.66 8.61
CA GLU A 203 -4.05 2.50 9.14
C GLU A 203 -3.57 3.73 9.95
N ASN A 204 -4.00 4.93 9.54
CA ASN A 204 -3.70 6.19 10.23
C ASN A 204 -4.89 6.76 11.02
N GLY A 205 -5.93 5.96 11.28
CA GLY A 205 -7.15 6.41 11.97
C GLY A 205 -8.07 7.30 11.12
N LEU A 206 -7.89 7.31 9.80
CA LEU A 206 -8.64 8.18 8.86
C LEU A 206 -9.82 7.47 8.18
N GLY A 207 -9.93 6.15 8.33
CA GLY A 207 -10.93 5.30 7.69
C GLY A 207 -12.26 5.24 8.43
N HIS A 208 -12.51 6.20 9.33
CA HIS A 208 -13.77 6.38 10.03
C HIS A 208 -14.69 7.32 9.26
N PHE A 209 -15.94 6.90 9.07
CA PHE A 209 -16.97 7.67 8.39
C PHE A 209 -18.23 7.76 9.27
N GLN A 210 -18.88 8.92 9.27
CA GLN A 210 -20.06 9.22 10.10
C GLN A 210 -21.30 9.46 9.25
N ARG A 211 -22.47 9.08 9.77
CA ARG A 211 -23.79 9.25 9.12
C ARG A 211 -24.77 10.08 9.93
#